data_AF-A0A416JQ90-F1
#
_entry.id   AF-A0A416JQ90-F1
#
_cell.length_a   1.000
_cell.length_b   1.000
_cell.length_c   1.000
_cell.angle_alpha   90.00
_cell.angle_beta   90.00
_cell.angle_gamma   90.00
#
_symmetry.space_group_name_H-M   'P 1'
#
loop_
_entity.id
_entity.type
_entity.pdbx_description
1 polymer ?
#
loop_
_entity_poly.entity_id
_entity_poly.type
_entity_poly.pdbx_seq_one_letter_code
_entity_poly.pdbx_strand_id
1 'polypeptide(L)'
;MEELYRMIEETIKATGYHGDIDGQDIYEDICDQIEDKEPGSYLLMSKKTDDVFFEYQVDVMEDQFNLGYVDIHEGDKVYHADFD
;
A
#
# COMPACT_ATOMS: atom_id res chain seq x y z
N MET A 1 12.09 7.56 7.61
CA MET A 1 11.01 7.98 6.70
C MET A 1 11.38 7.66 5.26
N GLU A 2 12.45 8.24 4.70
CA GLU A 2 12.89 7.90 3.32
C GLU A 2 13.20 6.40 3.10
N GLU A 3 13.72 5.70 4.11
CA GLU A 3 13.98 4.25 4.01
C GLU A 3 12.69 3.42 3.88
N LEU A 4 11.60 3.83 4.54
CA LEU A 4 10.30 3.15 4.44
C LEU A 4 9.69 3.35 3.05
N TYR A 5 9.71 4.58 2.55
CA TYR A 5 9.19 4.88 1.21
C TYR A 5 9.95 4.11 0.14
N ARG A 6 11.29 4.10 0.25
CA ARG A 6 12.13 3.32 -0.66
C ARG A 6 11.84 1.82 -0.56
N MET A 7 11.65 1.28 0.64
CA MET A 7 11.28 -0.13 0.82
C MET A 7 9.97 -0.45 0.11
N ILE A 8 8.92 0.37 0.30
CA ILE A 8 7.62 0.20 -0.38
C ILE A 8 7.80 0.18 -1.90
N GLU A 9 8.54 1.15 -2.44
CA GLU A 9 8.83 1.21 -3.87
C GLU A 9 9.60 0.00 -4.38
N GLU A 10 10.68 -0.41 -3.70
CA GLU A 10 11.54 -1.51 -4.15
C GLU A 10 10.81 -2.85 -4.09
N THR A 11 10.05 -3.11 -3.02
CA THR A 11 9.24 -4.33 -2.89
C THR A 11 8.19 -4.40 -3.99
N ILE A 12 7.47 -3.31 -4.25
CA ILE A 12 6.49 -3.24 -5.34
C ILE A 12 7.16 -3.43 -6.70
N LYS A 13 8.28 -2.74 -6.98
CA LYS A 13 9.01 -2.88 -8.24
C LYS A 13 9.52 -4.31 -8.44
N ALA A 14 9.86 -5.02 -7.37
CA ALA A 14 10.31 -6.42 -7.43
C ALA A 14 9.21 -7.39 -7.88
N THR A 15 7.93 -7.04 -7.75
CA THR A 15 6.80 -7.83 -8.26
C THR A 15 6.70 -7.85 -9.79
N GLY A 16 7.41 -6.95 -10.48
CA GLY A 16 7.30 -6.73 -11.91
C GLY A 16 6.26 -5.67 -12.30
N TYR A 17 5.71 -4.93 -11.35
CA TYR A 17 4.90 -3.76 -11.65
C TYR A 17 5.75 -2.64 -12.27
N HIS A 18 5.30 -2.09 -13.40
CA HIS A 18 6.04 -1.08 -14.18
C HIS A 18 5.36 0.30 -14.19
N GLY A 19 4.23 0.46 -13.48
CA GLY A 19 3.57 1.76 -13.36
C GLY A 19 4.32 2.71 -12.43
N ASP A 20 3.90 3.97 -12.41
CA ASP A 20 4.44 4.98 -11.51
C ASP A 20 4.12 4.59 -10.06
N ILE A 21 5.16 4.52 -9.23
CA ILE A 21 5.08 4.21 -7.80
C ILE A 21 5.91 5.22 -7.04
N ASP A 22 5.27 5.90 -6.11
CA ASP A 22 5.88 6.77 -5.12
C ASP A 22 5.56 6.21 -3.73
N GLY A 23 6.61 5.84 -2.99
CA GLY A 23 6.45 5.21 -1.68
C GLY A 23 5.93 6.18 -0.61
N GLN A 24 6.16 7.48 -0.77
CA GLN A 24 5.61 8.51 0.11
C GLN A 24 4.11 8.65 -0.15
N ASP A 25 3.67 8.73 -1.41
CA ASP A 25 2.25 8.85 -1.75
C ASP A 25 1.44 7.65 -1.23
N ILE A 26 1.98 6.43 -1.32
CA ILE A 26 1.32 5.23 -0.77
C ILE A 26 1.21 5.31 0.75
N TYR A 27 2.28 5.73 1.43
CA TYR A 27 2.29 5.87 2.88
C TYR A 27 1.29 6.93 3.34
N GLU A 28 1.26 8.09 2.69
CA GLU A 28 0.31 9.18 3.00
C GLU A 28 -1.14 8.74 2.75
N ASP A 29 -1.41 8.06 1.63
CA ASP A 29 -2.72 7.51 1.28
C ASP A 29 -3.22 6.45 2.28
N ILE A 30 -2.31 5.66 2.88
CA ILE A 30 -2.66 4.77 4.00
C ILE A 30 -2.96 5.60 5.26
N CYS A 31 -2.09 6.56 5.61
CA CYS A 31 -2.27 7.42 6.79
C CYS A 31 -3.62 8.13 6.78
N ASP A 32 -3.98 8.76 5.66
CA ASP A 32 -5.24 9.46 5.48
C ASP A 32 -6.45 8.53 5.65
N GLN A 33 -6.34 7.28 5.21
CA GLN A 33 -7.42 6.31 5.34
C GLN A 33 -7.57 5.73 6.76
N ILE A 34 -6.51 5.74 7.57
CA ILE A 34 -6.52 5.17 8.93
C ILE A 34 -6.65 6.21 10.05
N GLU A 35 -6.58 7.52 9.75
CA GLU A 35 -6.58 8.60 10.76
C GLU A 35 -7.73 8.48 11.79
N ASP A 36 -8.93 8.10 11.35
CA ASP A 36 -10.13 7.95 12.19
C ASP A 36 -10.49 6.48 12.52
N LYS A 37 -9.55 5.54 12.36
CA LYS A 37 -9.78 4.11 12.61
C LYS A 37 -9.29 3.70 14.00
N GLU A 38 -10.09 2.87 14.66
CA GLU A 38 -9.68 2.19 15.89
C GLU A 38 -8.58 1.15 15.60
N PRO A 39 -7.80 0.71 16.61
CA PRO A 39 -6.86 -0.38 16.43
C PRO A 39 -7.50 -1.67 15.89
N GLY A 40 -6.90 -2.25 14.86
CA GLY A 40 -7.40 -3.45 14.19
C GLY A 40 -6.82 -3.67 12.79
N SER A 41 -7.16 -4.81 12.19
CA SER A 41 -6.75 -5.18 10.82
C SER A 41 -7.76 -4.63 9.81
N TYR A 42 -7.27 -3.93 8.79
CA TYR A 42 -8.08 -3.32 7.74
C TYR A 42 -7.58 -3.69 6.36
N LEU A 43 -8.52 -3.78 5.44
CA LEU A 43 -8.27 -3.81 4.01
C LEU A 43 -8.68 -2.47 3.42
N LEU A 44 -7.71 -1.75 2.88
CA LEU A 44 -7.87 -0.42 2.30
C LEU A 44 -7.79 -0.52 0.78
N MET A 45 -8.46 0.38 0.07
CA MET A 45 -8.49 0.38 -1.38
C MET A 45 -8.33 1.80 -1.91
N SER A 46 -7.32 2.02 -2.74
CA SER A 46 -7.01 3.31 -3.36
C SER A 46 -7.06 3.20 -4.88
N LYS A 47 -8.05 3.83 -5.50
CA LYS A 47 -8.18 3.88 -6.97
C LYS A 47 -7.20 4.90 -7.53
N LYS A 48 -6.24 4.46 -8.37
CA LYS A 48 -5.25 5.34 -9.01
C LYS A 48 -5.70 5.81 -10.39
N THR A 49 -6.25 4.90 -11.19
CA THR A 49 -6.86 5.18 -12.50
C THR A 49 -8.13 4.35 -12.68
N ASP A 50 -8.80 4.43 -13.84
CA ASP A 50 -9.97 3.59 -14.11
C ASP A 50 -9.66 2.09 -14.16
N ASP A 51 -8.44 1.73 -14.55
CA ASP A 51 -8.00 0.33 -14.71
C ASP A 51 -7.04 -0.13 -13.61
N VAL A 52 -6.59 0.78 -12.74
CA VAL A 52 -5.60 0.52 -11.68
C VAL A 52 -6.12 0.93 -10.31
N PHE A 53 -6.13 -0.01 -9.38
CA PHE A 53 -6.35 0.25 -7.96
C PHE A 53 -5.39 -0.55 -7.10
N PHE A 54 -5.05 0.01 -5.95
CA PHE A 54 -4.16 -0.62 -4.98
C PHE A 54 -5.02 -1.08 -3.80
N GLU A 55 -4.75 -2.26 -3.30
CA GLU A 55 -5.30 -2.82 -2.08
C GLU A 55 -4.18 -2.93 -1.05
N TYR A 56 -4.42 -2.47 0.18
CA TYR A 56 -3.46 -2.53 1.27
C TYR A 56 -4.05 -3.31 2.43
N GLN A 57 -3.35 -4.34 2.90
CA GLN A 57 -3.63 -4.90 4.21
C GLN A 57 -2.77 -4.22 5.25
N VAL A 58 -3.43 -3.60 6.22
CA VAL A 58 -2.77 -2.86 7.29
C VAL A 58 -3.29 -3.29 8.65
N ASP A 59 -2.40 -3.32 9.63
CA ASP A 59 -2.72 -3.50 11.04
C ASP A 59 -2.50 -2.19 11.76
N VAL A 60 -3.60 -1.53 12.14
CA VAL A 60 -3.60 -0.25 12.85
C VAL A 60 -3.47 -0.52 14.36
N MET A 61 -2.57 0.20 15.00
CA MET A 61 -2.33 0.23 16.44
C MET A 61 -2.60 1.63 16.97
N GLU A 62 -2.42 1.87 18.28
CA GLU A 62 -2.75 3.16 18.91
C GLU A 62 -2.05 4.38 18.26
N ASP A 63 -0.76 4.26 17.89
CA ASP A 63 0.04 5.38 17.36
C ASP A 63 0.76 5.06 16.04
N GLN A 64 0.56 3.86 15.48
CA GLN A 64 1.31 3.37 14.33
C GLN A 64 0.52 2.31 13.57
N PHE A 65 0.99 1.93 12.39
CA PHE A 65 0.45 0.80 11.64
C PHE A 65 1.57 -0.08 11.11
N ASN A 66 1.25 -1.35 10.86
CA ASN A 66 2.06 -2.23 10.03
C ASN A 66 1.40 -2.38 8.66
N LEU A 67 2.21 -2.42 7.61
CA LEU A 67 1.78 -2.77 6.26
C LEU A 67 2.13 -4.25 6.05
N GLY A 68 1.14 -5.11 5.84
CA GLY A 68 1.39 -6.53 5.60
C GLY A 68 1.57 -6.83 4.12
N TYR A 69 0.67 -6.36 3.25
CA TYR A 69 0.86 -6.49 1.79
C TYR A 69 0.25 -5.32 1.01
N VAL A 70 0.74 -5.14 -0.22
CA VAL A 70 0.16 -4.28 -1.25
C VAL A 70 -0.15 -5.12 -2.48
N ASP A 71 -1.43 -5.16 -2.87
CA ASP A 71 -1.89 -5.76 -4.12
C ASP A 71 -2.22 -4.66 -5.12
N ILE A 72 -1.52 -4.67 -6.26
CA ILE A 72 -1.82 -3.77 -7.37
C ILE A 72 -2.62 -4.53 -8.40
N HIS A 73 -3.85 -4.09 -8.61
CA HIS A 73 -4.74 -4.62 -9.64
C HIS A 73 -4.64 -3.75 -10.88
N GLU A 74 -4.27 -4.34 -12.01
CA GLU A 74 -4.19 -3.69 -13.33
C GLU A 74 -4.90 -4.58 -14.35
N GLY A 75 -6.18 -4.28 -14.62
CA GLY A 75 -7.05 -5.15 -15.42
C GLY A 75 -7.16 -6.56 -14.81
N ASP A 76 -6.75 -7.59 -15.56
CA ASP A 76 -6.75 -9.00 -15.09
C ASP A 76 -5.48 -9.40 -14.31
N LYS A 77 -4.52 -8.48 -14.14
CA LYS A 77 -3.27 -8.77 -13.43
C LYS A 77 -3.33 -8.30 -11.99
N VAL A 78 -2.70 -9.06 -11.12
CA VAL A 78 -2.45 -8.70 -9.72
C VAL A 78 -0.95 -8.81 -9.47
N TYR A 79 -0.36 -7.75 -8.95
CA TYR A 79 1.03 -7.71 -8.50
C TYR A 79 1.03 -7.66 -6.97
N HIS A 80 1.48 -8.75 -6.33
CA HIS A 80 1.46 -8.91 -4.88
C HIS A 80 2.82 -8.60 -4.27
N ALA A 81 2.88 -7.56 -3.45
CA ALA A 81 4.06 -7.13 -2.70
C ALA A 81 3.86 -7.47 -1.21
N ASP A 82 4.66 -8.40 -0.71
CA ASP A 82 4.63 -8.88 0.67
C ASP A 82 5.65 -8.10 1.53
N PHE A 83 5.22 -7.64 2.71
CA PHE A 83 5.99 -6.85 3.67
C PHE A 83 6.11 -7.51 5.05
N ASP A 84 5.55 -8.71 5.24
CA ASP A 84 5.57 -9.48 6.50
C ASP A 84 6.78 -10.45 6.61
#